data_AF-A0A9X1WX93-F1
#
_entry.id   AF-A0A9X1WX93-F1
#
_cell.length_a   1.000
_cell.length_b   1.000
_cell.length_c   1.000
_cell.angle_alpha   90.00
_cell.angle_beta   90.00
_cell.angle_gamma   90.00
#
_symmetry.space_group_name_H-M   'P 1'
#
loop_
_entity.id
_entity.type
_entity.pdbx_description
1 polymer ?
#
loop_
_entity_poly.entity_id
_entity_poly.type
_entity_poly.pdbx_seq_one_letter_code
_entity_poly.pdbx_strand_id
1 'polypeptide(L)' 'MLAVLLVLGMVAVVAWIELPNVFRQRQWKEVMVIVLMLLAGASFSILSIILYKIQTPLVLIEVIYEPVNRLFGQWFS' A
#
# COMPACT_ATOMS: atom_id res chain seq x y z
N MET A 1 -2.49 -9.73 -0.61
CA MET A 1 -2.74 -9.97 0.84
C MET A 1 -1.46 -9.88 1.66
N LEU A 2 -0.34 -10.53 1.26
CA LEU A 2 0.98 -10.39 1.94
C LEU A 2 1.42 -8.93 2.18
N ALA A 3 1.32 -8.05 1.18
CA ALA A 3 1.69 -6.64 1.33
C ALA A 3 0.88 -5.90 2.42
N VAL A 4 -0.42 -6.21 2.54
CA VAL A 4 -1.28 -5.62 3.58
C VAL A 4 -0.88 -6.12 4.96
N LEU A 5 -0.53 -7.41 5.09
CA LEU A 5 -0.02 -7.97 6.34
C LEU A 5 1.30 -7.32 6.78
N LEU A 6 2.19 -7.02 5.83
CA LEU A 6 3.44 -6.30 6.12
C LEU A 6 3.17 -4.88 6.62
N VAL A 7 2.24 -4.15 5.99
CA VAL A 7 1.82 -2.82 6.44
C VAL A 7 1.26 -2.88 7.86
N LEU A 8 0.35 -3.83 8.15
CA LEU A 8 -0.22 -4.01 9.48
C LEU A 8 0.85 -4.37 10.52
N GLY A 9 1.81 -5.21 10.15
CA GLY A 9 2.96 -5.56 11.00
C GLY A 9 3.80 -4.32 11.34
N MET A 10 4.11 -3.48 10.35
CA MET A 10 4.82 -2.22 10.56
C MET A 10 4.06 -1.29 11.51
N VAL A 11 2.76 -1.12 11.26
CA VAL A 11 1.87 -0.30 12.10
C VAL A 11 1.89 -0.80 13.56
N ALA A 12 1.84 -2.11 13.78
CA ALA A 12 1.92 -2.70 15.11
C ALA A 12 3.26 -2.45 15.81
N VAL A 13 4.38 -2.54 15.09
CA VAL A 13 5.73 -2.25 15.63
C VAL A 13 5.84 -0.78 16.03
N VAL A 14 5.43 0.14 15.16
CA VAL A 14 5.48 1.57 15.45
C VAL A 14 4.56 1.91 16.63
N ALA A 15 3.35 1.36 16.64
CA ALA A 15 2.43 1.52 17.77
C ALA A 15 3.05 1.02 19.09
N TRP A 16 3.73 -0.12 19.08
CA TRP A 16 4.38 -0.69 20.27
C TRP A 16 5.56 0.16 20.78
N ILE A 17 6.23 0.91 19.91
CA ILE A 17 7.35 1.77 20.32
C ILE A 17 6.83 3.14 20.78
N GLU A 18 5.90 3.73 20.05
CA GLU A 18 5.44 5.11 20.26
C GLU A 18 4.35 5.22 21.34
N LEU A 19 3.34 4.33 21.36
CA LEU A 19 2.24 4.44 22.33
C LEU A 19 2.68 4.31 23.79
N PRO A 20 3.53 3.34 24.22
CA PRO A 20 3.84 3.21 25.64
C PRO A 20 4.66 4.41 26.15
N ASN A 21 5.47 5.03 25.29
CA ASN A 21 6.26 6.18 25.67
C ASN A 21 5.38 7.41 25.96
N VAL A 22 4.38 7.66 25.12
CA VAL A 22 3.49 8.83 25.23
C VAL A 22 2.36 8.59 26.24
N PHE A 23 1.87 7.34 26.35
CA PHE A 23 0.89 6.96 27.37
C PHE A 23 1.46 7.14 28.78
N ARG A 24 2.75 6.84 28.98
CA ARG A 24 3.44 7.03 30.27
C ARG A 24 3.56 8.51 30.66
N GLN A 25 3.58 9.42 29.69
CA GLN A 25 3.67 10.87 29.91
C GLN A 25 2.29 11.55 30.11
N ARG A 26 1.18 10.79 30.12
CA ARG A 26 -0.21 11.29 30.28
C ARG A 26 -0.63 12.36 29.25
N GLN A 27 0.08 12.49 28.14
CA GLN A 27 -0.24 13.44 27.07
C GLN A 27 -1.26 12.84 26.09
N TRP A 28 -2.51 12.74 26.54
CA TRP A 28 -3.60 12.15 25.75
C TRP A 28 -3.81 12.82 24.38
N LYS A 29 -3.54 14.12 24.27
CA LYS A 29 -3.61 14.85 23.00
C LYS A 29 -2.57 14.34 22.00
N GLU A 30 -1.37 14.05 22.45
CA GLU A 30 -0.28 13.56 21.60
C GLU A 30 -0.55 12.12 21.15
N VAL A 31 -1.04 11.26 22.06
CA VAL A 31 -1.48 9.90 21.69
C VAL A 31 -2.53 9.96 20.58
N MET A 32 -3.49 10.87 20.67
CA MET A 32 -4.55 11.01 19.66
C MET A 32 -3.98 11.41 18.29
N VAL A 33 -3.04 12.36 18.26
CA VAL A 33 -2.38 12.79 17.00
C VAL A 33 -1.57 11.65 16.39
N ILE A 34 -0.80 10.92 17.20
CA ILE A 34 0.01 9.78 16.75
C ILE A 34 -0.89 8.69 16.17
N VAL A 35 -1.93 8.28 16.89
CA VAL A 35 -2.86 7.25 16.41
C VAL A 35 -3.56 7.68 15.12
N LEU A 36 -3.96 8.94 15.02
CA LEU A 36 -4.56 9.48 13.79
C LEU A 36 -3.58 9.47 12.61
N MET A 37 -2.34 9.91 12.81
CA MET A 37 -1.32 9.84 11.76
C MET A 37 -1.01 8.40 11.36
N LEU A 38 -0.93 7.49 12.33
CA LEU A 38 -0.64 6.08 12.10
C LEU A 38 -1.76 5.42 11.27
N LEU A 39 -3.02 5.69 11.62
CA LEU A 39 -4.20 5.20 10.88
C LEU A 39 -4.28 5.81 9.48
N ALA A 40 -3.98 7.10 9.34
CA ALA A 40 -3.95 7.75 8.02
C ALA A 40 -2.88 7.12 7.12
N GLY A 41 -1.65 6.94 7.63
CA GLY A 41 -0.56 6.29 6.90
C GLY A 41 -0.87 4.84 6.52
N ALA A 42 -1.47 4.08 7.43
CA ALA A 42 -1.91 2.70 7.16
C ALA A 42 -2.98 2.65 6.07
N SER A 43 -3.98 3.54 6.16
CA SER A 43 -5.08 3.64 5.19
C SER A 43 -4.56 4.01 3.80
N PHE A 44 -3.68 5.01 3.69
CA PHE A 44 -3.07 5.38 2.42
C PHE A 44 -2.19 4.27 1.85
N SER A 45 -1.44 3.55 2.68
CA SER A 45 -0.62 2.42 2.23
C SER A 45 -1.49 1.28 1.66
N ILE A 46 -2.59 0.95 2.34
CA ILE A 46 -3.54 -0.06 1.88
C ILE A 46 -4.24 0.40 0.59
N LEU A 47 -4.70 1.65 0.53
CA LEU A 47 -5.28 2.24 -0.69
C LEU A 47 -4.28 2.20 -1.84
N SER A 48 -3.03 2.55 -1.59
CA SER A 48 -1.96 2.46 -2.58
C SER A 48 -1.81 1.03 -3.09
N ILE A 49 -1.82 0.01 -2.22
CA ILE A 49 -1.73 -1.40 -2.66
C ILE A 49 -2.93 -1.79 -3.55
N ILE A 50 -4.14 -1.36 -3.18
CA ILE A 50 -5.36 -1.64 -3.95
C ILE A 50 -5.32 -0.92 -5.30
N LEU A 51 -4.94 0.36 -5.32
CA LEU A 51 -4.82 1.18 -6.53
C LEU A 51 -3.63 0.80 -7.40
N TYR A 52 -2.54 0.29 -6.84
CA TYR A 52 -1.40 -0.20 -7.62
C TYR A 52 -1.74 -1.47 -8.40
N LYS A 53 -2.69 -2.26 -7.88
CA LYS A 53 -3.27 -3.38 -8.63
C LYS A 53 -4.02 -2.92 -9.89
N ILE A 54 -4.33 -1.62 -10.02
CA ILE A 54 -5.13 -1.07 -11.12
C ILE A 54 -4.32 -0.64 -12.35
N GLN A 55 -3.00 -0.46 -12.33
CA GLN A 55 -2.21 -0.23 -13.56
C GLN A 55 -0.71 -0.23 -13.23
N THR A 56 -0.03 -1.37 -13.34
CA THR A 56 1.41 -1.32 -13.58
C THR A 56 1.61 -0.83 -15.02
N PRO A 57 2.55 0.09 -15.29
CA PRO A 57 2.86 0.53 -16.67
C PRO A 57 3.17 -0.65 -17.59
N LEU A 58 3.72 -1.72 -17.03
CA LEU A 58 3.98 -2.97 -17.73
C LEU A 58 2.70 -3.60 -18.28
N VAL A 59 1.64 -3.70 -17.48
CA VAL A 59 0.34 -4.25 -17.93
C VAL A 59 -0.30 -3.33 -18.97
N LEU A 60 -0.13 -2.01 -18.84
CA LEU A 60 -0.61 -1.06 -19.85
C LEU A 60 0.13 -1.24 -21.18
N ILE A 61 1.45 -1.43 -21.14
CA ILE A 61 2.27 -1.76 -22.31
C ILE A 61 1.82 -3.10 -22.89
N GLU A 62 1.57 -4.10 -22.05
CA GLU A 62 1.14 -5.44 -22.46
C GLU A 62 -0.22 -5.38 -23.19
N VAL A 63 -1.20 -4.64 -22.67
CA VAL A 63 -2.52 -4.42 -23.31
C VAL A 63 -2.40 -3.67 -24.63
N ILE A 64 -1.50 -2.68 -24.74
CA ILE A 64 -1.27 -1.95 -25.99
C ILE A 64 -0.60 -2.84 -27.04
N TYR A 65 0.34 -3.70 -26.62
CA TYR A 65 1.09 -4.58 -27.51
C TYR A 65 0.36 -5.89 -27.85
N GLU A 66 -0.58 -6.35 -27.02
CA GLU A 66 -1.36 -7.58 -27.25
C GLU A 66 -2.06 -7.63 -28.63
N PRO A 67 -2.77 -6.59 -29.10
CA PRO A 67 -3.40 -6.61 -30.42
C PRO A 67 -2.37 -6.64 -31.55
N VAL A 68 -1.25 -5.93 -31.39
CA VAL A 68 -0.15 -5.94 -32.37
C VAL A 68 0.47 -7.34 -32.44
N ASN A 69 0.72 -7.96 -31.29
CA ASN A 69 1.33 -9.30 -31.21
C ASN A 69 0.42 -10.38 -31.82
N ARG A 70 -0.91 -10.29 -31.64
CA ARG A 70 -1.88 -11.18 -32.32
C ARG A 70 -1.85 -11.02 -33.84
N LEU A 71 -1.72 -9.79 -34.35
CA LEU A 71 -1.62 -9.54 -35.78
C LEU A 71 -0.33 -10.09 -36.36
N PHE A 72 0.82 -9.89 -35.69
CA PHE A 72 2.10 -10.46 -36.12
C PHE A 72 2.09 -11.99 -36.07
N GLY A 73 1.53 -12.60 -35.03
CA GLY A 73 1.39 -14.06 -34.93
C GLY A 73 0.50 -14.67 -36.02
N GLN A 74 -0.52 -13.93 -36.47
CA GLN A 74 -1.40 -14.36 -37.55
C GLN A 74 -0.79 -14.14 -38.96
N TRP A 75 0.10 -13.15 -39.11
CA TRP A 75 0.78 -12.84 -40.38
C TRP A 75 1.97 -13.75 -40.69
N PHE A 76 2.60 -14.32 -39.67
CA PHE A 76 3.77 -15.21 -39.80
C PHE A 76 3.44 -16.70 -39.58
N SER A 77 2.16 -17.10 -39.68
CA SER A 77 1.70 -18.49 -39.70
C SER A 77 1.18 -18.93 -41.06
#